data_AF-A0A382KA34-F1
#
_entry.id   AF-A0A382KA34-F1
#
_cell.length_a   1.000
_cell.length_b   1.000
_cell.length_c   1.000
_cell.angle_alpha   90.00
_cell.angle_beta   90.00
_cell.angle_gamma   90.00
#
_symmetry.space_group_name_H-M   'P 1'
#
loop_
_entity.id
_entity.type
_entity.pdbx_description
1 polymer ?
#
loop_
_entity_poly.entity_id
_entity_poly.type
_entity_poly.pdbx_seq_one_letter_code
_entity_poly.pdbx_strand_id
1 'polypeptide(L)'
;MKGMMNNLLLDTAVILTGHEKIITRAYNEESQLMPNDLALLDVDQLIHDLNQDYPDFFWSPRITFAGLLDVPDENGETKSQGPVIAFGIDFFSDKSRQVEIWELESSLVSGKLPENRNDALISSK
;
A
#
# COMPACT_ATOMS: atom_id res chain seq x y z
N MET A 1 24.02 16.38 2.48
CA MET A 1 22.78 16.86 1.82
C MET A 1 22.26 15.92 0.73
N LYS A 2 23.07 15.48 -0.26
CA LYS A 2 22.60 14.54 -1.30
C LYS A 2 21.97 13.25 -0.75
N GLY A 3 22.58 12.61 0.25
CA GLY A 3 22.02 11.38 0.87
C GLY A 3 20.65 11.59 1.52
N MET A 4 20.48 12.65 2.30
CA MET A 4 19.20 12.98 2.96
C MET A 4 18.08 13.25 1.95
N MET A 5 18.40 13.92 0.84
CA MET A 5 17.41 14.23 -0.20
C MET A 5 17.02 12.98 -1.00
N ASN A 6 17.98 12.07 -1.24
CA ASN A 6 17.69 10.79 -1.89
C ASN A 6 16.77 9.91 -1.05
N ASN A 7 17.00 9.83 0.27
CA ASN A 7 16.12 9.07 1.16
C ASN A 7 14.71 9.64 1.16
N LEU A 8 14.56 10.97 1.27
CA LEU A 8 13.24 11.60 1.22
C LEU A 8 12.46 11.24 -0.05
N LEU A 9 13.13 11.25 -1.21
CA LEU A 9 12.51 10.89 -2.48
C LEU A 9 12.10 9.42 -2.51
N LEU A 10 12.96 8.52 -2.03
CA LEU A 10 12.68 7.10 -1.99
C LEU A 10 11.51 6.79 -1.04
N ASP A 11 11.53 7.31 0.18
CA ASP A 11 10.50 7.08 1.19
C ASP A 11 9.14 7.60 0.72
N THR A 12 9.14 8.78 0.08
CA THR A 12 7.92 9.37 -0.48
C THR A 12 7.39 8.54 -1.66
N ALA A 13 8.28 8.05 -2.52
CA ALA A 13 7.91 7.17 -3.62
C ALA A 13 7.30 5.87 -3.09
N VAL A 14 7.92 5.24 -2.08
CA VAL A 14 7.40 4.01 -1.45
C VAL A 14 5.98 4.21 -0.94
N ILE A 15 5.59 5.39 -0.47
CA ILE A 15 4.24 5.65 0.06
C ILE A 15 3.25 6.03 -1.05
N LEU A 16 3.60 6.95 -1.95
CA LEU A 16 2.62 7.60 -2.84
C LEU A 16 2.44 6.93 -4.21
N THR A 17 3.53 6.60 -4.88
CA THR A 17 3.51 6.29 -6.32
C THR A 17 4.34 5.08 -6.73
N GLY A 18 5.41 4.77 -6.01
CA GLY A 18 6.58 4.08 -6.55
C GLY A 18 7.40 5.00 -7.45
N HIS A 19 8.35 4.43 -8.18
CA HIS A 19 9.08 5.16 -9.22
C HIS A 19 8.17 5.50 -10.41
N GLU A 20 7.25 4.58 -10.73
CA GLU A 20 6.24 4.75 -11.77
C GLU A 20 4.89 4.22 -11.26
N LYS A 21 3.80 4.90 -11.66
CA LYS A 21 2.43 4.58 -11.26
C LYS A 21 1.53 4.53 -12.49
N ILE A 22 0.80 3.44 -12.66
CA ILE A 22 -0.20 3.29 -13.72
C ILE A 22 -1.59 3.43 -13.12
N ILE A 23 -2.37 4.35 -13.67
CA ILE A 23 -3.74 4.64 -13.28
C ILE A 23 -4.58 4.95 -14.52
N THR A 24 -5.90 4.85 -14.39
CA THR A 24 -6.81 5.32 -15.44
C THR A 24 -6.83 6.85 -15.49
N ARG A 25 -7.26 7.42 -16.62
CA ARG A 25 -7.45 8.88 -16.73
C ARG A 25 -8.49 9.40 -15.74
N ALA A 26 -9.60 8.66 -15.58
CA ALA A 26 -10.64 9.00 -14.63
C ALA A 26 -10.11 9.01 -13.18
N TYR A 27 -9.32 8.01 -12.79
CA TYR A 27 -8.68 8.02 -11.48
C TYR A 27 -7.74 9.24 -11.33
N ASN A 28 -6.99 9.59 -12.37
CA ASN A 28 -6.06 10.72 -12.34
C ASN A 28 -6.75 12.06 -12.06
N GLU A 29 -7.91 12.29 -12.68
CA GLU A 29 -8.72 13.50 -12.49
C GLU A 29 -9.14 13.69 -11.02
N GLU A 30 -9.43 12.60 -10.31
CA GLU A 30 -9.91 12.59 -8.94
C GLU A 30 -8.87 12.07 -7.93
N SER A 31 -7.59 12.01 -8.31
CA SER A 31 -6.55 11.31 -7.53
C SER A 31 -6.37 11.81 -6.09
N GLN A 32 -6.67 13.09 -5.85
CA GLN A 32 -6.65 13.71 -4.51
C GLN A 32 -7.67 13.10 -3.55
N LEU A 33 -8.74 12.50 -4.07
CA LEU A 33 -9.80 11.87 -3.29
C LEU A 33 -9.51 10.41 -2.95
N MET A 34 -8.43 9.82 -3.49
CA MET A 34 -8.12 8.39 -3.37
C MET A 34 -9.33 7.50 -3.74
N PRO A 35 -9.85 7.61 -4.98
CA PRO A 35 -11.14 7.04 -5.37
C PRO A 35 -11.05 5.52 -5.55
N ASN A 36 -11.43 4.77 -4.51
CA ASN A 36 -11.49 3.31 -4.53
C ASN A 36 -12.47 2.75 -5.58
N ASP A 37 -13.51 3.50 -5.90
CA ASP A 37 -14.50 3.19 -6.94
C ASP A 37 -13.92 3.27 -8.36
N LEU A 38 -12.79 3.95 -8.54
CA LEU A 38 -12.03 4.04 -9.80
C LEU A 38 -10.80 3.12 -9.82
N ALA A 39 -10.69 2.20 -8.87
CA ALA A 39 -9.60 1.22 -8.83
C ALA A 39 -9.65 0.28 -10.05
N LEU A 40 -8.46 -0.13 -10.51
CA LEU A 40 -8.34 -1.16 -11.54
C LEU A 40 -8.69 -2.52 -10.95
N LEU A 41 -9.53 -3.28 -11.65
CA LEU A 41 -9.90 -4.66 -11.32
C LEU A 41 -9.16 -5.63 -12.26
N ASP A 42 -9.03 -6.89 -11.83
CA ASP A 42 -8.48 -7.99 -12.63
C ASP A 42 -7.14 -7.66 -13.33
N VAL A 43 -6.22 -7.04 -12.57
CA VAL A 43 -4.96 -6.48 -13.08
C VAL A 43 -3.89 -7.52 -13.41
N ASP A 44 -4.16 -8.82 -13.23
CA ASP A 44 -3.17 -9.89 -13.42
C ASP A 44 -2.56 -9.89 -14.83
N GLN A 45 -3.40 -9.73 -15.86
CA GLN A 45 -2.91 -9.65 -17.25
C GLN A 45 -2.11 -8.37 -17.49
N LEU A 46 -2.56 -7.24 -16.97
CA LEU A 46 -1.84 -5.97 -17.09
C LEU A 46 -0.44 -6.08 -16.46
N ILE A 47 -0.35 -6.66 -15.26
CA ILE A 47 0.92 -6.89 -14.56
C ILE A 47 1.80 -7.88 -15.34
N HIS A 48 1.21 -8.93 -15.91
CA HIS A 48 1.95 -9.87 -16.75
C HIS A 48 2.62 -9.16 -17.93
N ASP A 49 1.85 -8.35 -18.67
CA ASP A 49 2.32 -7.62 -19.84
C ASP A 49 3.41 -6.60 -19.45
N LEU A 50 3.20 -5.84 -18.37
CA LEU A 50 4.18 -4.87 -17.87
C LEU A 50 5.51 -5.51 -17.47
N ASN A 51 5.48 -6.70 -16.87
CA ASN A 51 6.71 -7.43 -16.53
C ASN A 51 7.45 -7.97 -17.77
N GLN A 52 6.75 -8.20 -18.88
CA GLN A 52 7.39 -8.58 -20.15
C GLN A 52 7.98 -7.37 -20.86
N ASP A 53 7.21 -6.28 -20.94
CA ASP A 53 7.58 -5.08 -21.69
C ASP A 53 8.64 -4.24 -20.97
N TYR A 54 8.62 -4.23 -19.62
CA TYR A 54 9.50 -3.44 -18.77
C TYR A 54 10.17 -4.31 -17.69
N PRO A 55 11.09 -5.22 -18.09
CA PRO A 55 11.67 -6.21 -17.18
C PRO A 55 12.60 -5.62 -16.10
N ASP A 56 13.05 -4.37 -16.29
CA ASP A 56 13.87 -3.66 -15.30
C ASP A 56 13.04 -3.11 -14.13
N PHE A 57 11.71 -3.15 -14.23
CA PHE A 57 10.78 -2.69 -13.21
C PHE A 57 10.16 -3.86 -12.44
N PHE A 58 9.86 -3.61 -11.17
CA PHE A 58 9.02 -4.48 -10.36
C PHE A 58 7.62 -3.88 -10.26
N TRP A 59 6.64 -4.54 -10.87
CA TRP A 59 5.25 -4.11 -10.84
C TRP A 59 4.47 -4.85 -9.75
N SER A 60 3.71 -4.11 -8.95
CA SER A 60 2.86 -4.67 -7.89
C SER A 60 1.58 -3.86 -7.78
N PRO A 61 0.42 -4.52 -7.63
CA PRO A 61 -0.83 -3.81 -7.38
C PRO A 61 -0.79 -3.15 -6.00
N ARG A 62 -1.46 -2.00 -5.88
CA ARG A 62 -1.63 -1.29 -4.62
C ARG A 62 -2.95 -0.53 -4.60
N ILE A 63 -3.57 -0.47 -3.42
CA ILE A 63 -4.72 0.39 -3.14
C ILE A 63 -4.30 1.41 -2.07
N THR A 64 -4.73 2.65 -2.20
CA THR A 64 -4.57 3.69 -1.17
C THR A 64 -5.92 4.31 -0.93
N PHE A 65 -6.34 4.39 0.33
CA PHE A 65 -7.66 4.89 0.68
C PHE A 65 -7.68 5.55 2.04
N ALA A 66 -8.65 6.43 2.26
CA ALA A 66 -8.97 6.96 3.57
C ALA A 66 -10.24 6.32 4.11
N GLY A 67 -10.36 6.23 5.43
CA GLY A 67 -11.55 5.68 6.08
C GLY A 67 -11.56 5.93 7.57
N LEU A 68 -12.52 5.30 8.26
CA LEU A 68 -12.57 5.25 9.72
C LEU A 68 -12.16 3.86 10.17
N LEU A 69 -11.14 3.78 11.02
CA LEU A 69 -10.80 2.56 11.73
C LEU A 69 -11.59 2.53 13.03
N ASP A 70 -12.47 1.54 13.16
CA ASP A 70 -13.28 1.32 14.35
C ASP A 70 -12.74 0.15 15.16
N VAL A 71 -12.54 0.36 16.46
CA VAL A 71 -12.05 -0.65 17.40
C VAL A 71 -13.18 -0.97 18.37
N PRO A 72 -13.67 -2.22 18.41
CA PRO A 72 -14.76 -2.60 19.31
C PRO A 72 -14.29 -2.82 20.76
N ASP A 73 -15.24 -2.79 21.68
CA ASP A 73 -15.09 -3.28 23.05
C ASP A 73 -15.39 -4.79 23.15
N GLU A 74 -15.46 -5.31 24.38
CA GLU A 74 -15.73 -6.73 24.65
C GLU A 74 -17.15 -7.17 24.23
N ASN A 75 -18.08 -6.24 24.07
CA ASN A 75 -19.46 -6.50 23.64
C ASN A 75 -19.64 -6.33 22.12
N GLY A 76 -18.59 -5.92 21.40
CA GLY A 76 -18.66 -5.62 19.98
C GLY A 76 -19.16 -4.21 19.67
N GLU A 77 -19.32 -3.34 20.68
CA GLU A 77 -19.71 -1.94 20.50
C GLU A 77 -18.47 -1.09 20.21
N THR A 78 -18.61 0.00 19.44
CA THR A 78 -17.51 0.93 19.17
C THR A 78 -16.91 1.48 20.46
N LYS A 79 -15.65 1.13 20.73
CA LYS A 79 -14.86 1.67 21.85
C LYS A 79 -14.11 2.93 21.46
N SER A 80 -13.51 2.91 20.27
CA SER A 80 -12.77 4.04 19.73
C SER A 80 -12.78 4.00 18.22
N GLN A 81 -12.93 5.16 17.60
CA GLN A 81 -12.94 5.31 16.15
C GLN A 81 -12.06 6.50 15.76
N GLY A 82 -11.36 6.39 14.63
CA GLY A 82 -10.55 7.49 14.14
C GLY A 82 -10.30 7.43 12.63
N PRO A 83 -10.03 8.59 12.00
CA PRO A 83 -9.66 8.62 10.59
C PRO A 83 -8.29 7.95 10.38
N VAL A 84 -8.17 7.20 9.29
CA VAL A 84 -6.93 6.55 8.87
C VAL A 84 -6.71 6.74 7.38
N ILE A 85 -5.45 6.75 6.98
CA ILE A 85 -5.03 6.43 5.61
C ILE A 85 -4.54 4.98 5.66
N ALA A 86 -5.00 4.18 4.70
CA ALA A 86 -4.71 2.76 4.62
C ALA A 86 -4.16 2.40 3.24
N PHE A 87 -3.32 1.36 3.23
CA PHE A 87 -2.67 0.84 2.04
C PHE A 87 -2.98 -0.65 1.91
N GLY A 88 -3.57 -1.04 0.79
CA GLY A 88 -3.63 -2.43 0.37
C GLY A 88 -2.36 -2.75 -0.41
N ILE A 89 -1.47 -3.55 0.18
CA ILE A 89 -0.23 -4.00 -0.46
C ILE A 89 -0.20 -5.53 -0.50
N ASP A 90 0.44 -6.07 -1.53
CA ASP A 90 0.53 -7.50 -1.73
C ASP A 90 1.56 -8.14 -0.79
N PHE A 91 1.12 -8.89 0.21
CA PHE A 91 2.01 -9.65 1.11
C PHE A 91 2.27 -11.09 0.67
N PHE A 92 1.37 -11.67 -0.13
CA PHE A 92 1.23 -13.13 -0.21
C PHE A 92 1.56 -13.71 -1.59
N SER A 93 1.70 -12.90 -2.64
CA SER A 93 2.17 -13.42 -3.92
C SER A 93 3.61 -13.93 -3.81
N ASP A 94 3.91 -15.04 -4.48
CA ASP A 94 5.23 -15.71 -4.46
C ASP A 94 6.42 -14.77 -4.79
N LYS A 95 6.17 -13.74 -5.62
CA LYS A 95 7.17 -12.76 -6.04
C LYS A 95 7.01 -11.41 -5.36
N SER A 96 6.20 -11.30 -4.31
CA SER A 96 6.02 -10.03 -3.62
C SER A 96 7.34 -9.56 -3.02
N ARG A 97 7.60 -8.26 -3.21
CA ARG A 97 8.71 -7.54 -2.59
C ARG A 97 8.22 -6.46 -1.64
N GLN A 98 6.93 -6.45 -1.27
CA GLN A 98 6.38 -5.37 -0.45
C GLN A 98 7.01 -5.34 0.95
N VAL A 99 7.35 -6.49 1.54
CA VAL A 99 8.06 -6.53 2.83
C VAL A 99 9.43 -5.83 2.76
N GLU A 100 10.17 -6.07 1.67
CA GLU A 100 11.47 -5.45 1.39
C GLU A 100 11.31 -3.94 1.11
N ILE A 101 10.44 -3.57 0.16
CA ILE A 101 10.26 -2.19 -0.32
C ILE A 101 9.77 -1.25 0.78
N TRP A 102 8.93 -1.75 1.69
CA TRP A 102 8.43 -0.99 2.84
C TRP A 102 9.28 -1.16 4.10
N GLU A 103 10.40 -1.90 4.00
CA GLU A 103 11.31 -2.17 5.12
C GLU A 103 10.61 -2.69 6.38
N LEU A 104 9.56 -3.51 6.21
CA LEU A 104 8.62 -3.83 7.28
C LEU A 104 9.25 -4.64 8.41
N GLU A 105 10.21 -5.52 8.11
CA GLU A 105 10.93 -6.27 9.14
C GLU A 105 11.68 -5.35 10.11
N SER A 106 12.26 -4.26 9.58
CA SER A 106 12.99 -3.28 10.39
C SER A 106 12.08 -2.25 11.05
N SER A 107 10.91 -1.98 10.45
CA SER A 107 9.92 -1.02 10.94
C SER A 107 8.94 -1.60 11.96
N LEU A 108 8.88 -2.94 12.09
CA LEU A 108 7.96 -3.60 13.00
C LEU A 108 8.39 -3.40 14.46
N VAL A 109 7.60 -2.61 15.20
CA VAL A 109 7.86 -2.33 16.62
C VAL A 109 7.51 -3.54 17.51
N SER A 110 6.41 -4.23 17.22
CA SER A 110 5.93 -5.36 17.99
C SER A 110 4.98 -6.24 17.16
N GLY A 111 4.85 -7.51 17.52
CA GLY A 111 3.97 -8.45 16.82
C GLY A 111 4.69 -9.22 15.72
N LYS A 112 4.00 -9.48 14.61
CA LYS A 112 4.51 -10.19 13.44
C LYS A 112 3.97 -9.56 12.16
N LEU A 113 4.62 -9.85 11.03
CA LEU A 113 4.06 -9.54 9.71
C LEU A 113 2.76 -10.34 9.48
N PRO A 114 1.85 -9.85 8.62
CA PRO A 114 0.62 -10.57 8.27
C PRO A 114 0.89 -12.01 7.83
N GLU A 115 0.28 -12.98 8.52
CA GLU A 115 0.33 -14.42 8.16
C GLU A 115 -1.02 -14.87 7.55
N ASN A 116 -2.10 -14.13 7.84
CA ASN A 116 -3.46 -14.42 7.41
C ASN A 116 -4.09 -13.23 6.67
N ARG A 117 -5.12 -13.50 5.87
CA ARG A 117 -5.84 -12.49 5.06
C ARG A 117 -6.49 -11.36 5.86
N ASN A 118 -6.78 -11.59 7.14
CA ASN A 118 -7.45 -10.64 8.02
C ASN A 118 -6.48 -9.95 8.99
N ASP A 119 -5.17 -10.20 8.84
CA ASP A 119 -4.15 -9.52 9.64
C ASP A 119 -3.89 -8.13 9.05
N ALA A 120 -3.56 -7.17 9.90
CA ALA A 120 -3.22 -5.82 9.50
C ALA A 120 -2.06 -5.28 10.34
N LEU A 121 -1.23 -4.43 9.73
CA LEU A 121 -0.25 -3.62 10.45
C LEU A 121 -0.85 -2.24 10.71
N ILE A 122 -0.65 -1.73 11.92
CA ILE A 122 -1.12 -0.41 12.34
C ILE A 122 0.10 0.37 12.82
N SER A 123 0.19 1.64 12.44
CA SER A 123 1.26 2.51 12.90
C SER A 123 1.22 2.64 14.43
N SER A 124 2.41 2.61 15.05
CA SER A 124 2.54 3.00 16.45
C SER A 124 2.28 4.50 16.59
N LYS A 125 1.66 4.90 17.71
CA LYS A 125 1.51 6.32 18.09
C LYS A 125 2.84 7.03 18.29
#